data_AF-A0AB38BJF1-F1
#
_entry.id   AF-A0AB38BJF1-F1
#
_cell.length_a   1.000
_cell.length_b   1.000
_cell.length_c   1.000
_cell.angle_alpha   90.00
_cell.angle_beta   90.00
_cell.angle_gamma   90.00
#
_symmetry.space_group_name_H-M   'P 1'
#
loop_
_entity.id
_entity.type
_entity.pdbx_description
1 polymer ?
#
loop_
_entity_poly.entity_id
_entity_poly.type
_entity_poly.pdbx_seq_one_letter_code
_entity_poly.pdbx_strand_id
1 'polypeptide(L)'
;MKNRLLPQTSKGKWSVSLFAAFLVLGIAANRISSAIGNSIEYPNLINSPLLGSVIYLAFTAAILASLMGILAVKKDQERSILVFLLIPIGLFFLVAIVGFMLANLIGPPD
;
A
#
# COMPACT_ATOMS: atom_id res chain seq x y z
N MET A 1 -14.66 -15.83 22.45
CA MET A 1 -14.17 -14.45 22.23
C MET A 1 -14.78 -13.93 20.93
N LYS A 2 -15.43 -12.76 20.91
CA LYS A 2 -16.20 -12.28 19.73
C LYS A 2 -15.34 -11.38 18.84
N ASN A 3 -15.02 -11.85 17.63
CA ASN A 3 -14.36 -11.03 16.61
C ASN A 3 -15.34 -9.96 16.11
N ARG A 4 -14.84 -8.75 15.86
CA ARG A 4 -15.63 -7.65 15.27
C ARG A 4 -15.24 -7.50 13.81
N LEU A 5 -16.18 -7.12 12.95
CA LEU A 5 -15.88 -6.87 11.54
C LEU A 5 -15.12 -5.55 11.39
N LEU A 6 -15.66 -4.46 11.95
CA LEU A 6 -15.12 -3.11 11.84
C LEU A 6 -14.08 -2.76 12.92
N PRO A 7 -13.11 -1.88 12.62
CA PRO A 7 -12.11 -1.43 13.59
C PRO A 7 -12.77 -0.65 14.73
N GLN A 8 -12.25 -0.83 15.93
CA GLN A 8 -12.74 -0.13 17.13
C GLN A 8 -11.69 0.84 17.67
N THR A 9 -10.42 0.49 17.52
CA THR A 9 -9.28 1.29 17.97
C THR A 9 -9.01 2.44 17.00
N SER A 10 -8.41 3.52 17.51
CA SER A 10 -8.02 4.66 16.68
C SER A 10 -7.03 4.22 15.58
N LYS A 11 -6.03 3.40 15.93
CA LYS A 11 -5.06 2.87 14.97
C LYS A 11 -5.68 1.94 13.93
N GLY A 12 -6.65 1.10 14.34
CA GLY A 12 -7.42 0.25 13.42
C GLY A 12 -8.24 1.07 12.42
N LYS A 13 -8.86 2.17 12.86
CA LYS A 13 -9.57 3.09 11.96
C LYS A 13 -8.61 3.75 10.97
N TRP A 14 -7.45 4.22 11.43
CA TRP A 14 -6.40 4.75 10.56
C TRP A 14 -5.90 3.73 9.53
N SER A 15 -5.72 2.47 9.92
CA SER A 15 -5.36 1.38 9.00
C SER A 15 -6.37 1.26 7.87
N VAL A 16 -7.67 1.23 8.19
CA VAL A 16 -8.74 1.15 7.19
C VAL A 16 -8.83 2.41 6.32
N SER A 17 -8.70 3.60 6.91
CA SER A 17 -8.71 4.86 6.16
C SER A 17 -7.53 4.97 5.19
N LEU A 18 -6.33 4.56 5.61
CA LEU A 18 -5.13 4.54 4.75
C LEU A 18 -5.28 3.51 3.63
N PHE A 19 -5.90 2.36 3.91
CA PHE A 19 -6.19 1.38 2.87
C PHE A 19 -7.22 1.90 1.86
N ALA A 20 -8.26 2.62 2.32
CA ALA A 20 -9.19 3.29 1.43
C ALA A 20 -8.48 4.34 0.55
N ALA A 21 -7.56 5.12 1.12
CA ALA A 21 -6.73 6.06 0.36
C ALA A 21 -5.87 5.33 -0.70
N PHE A 22 -5.28 4.18 -0.37
CA PHE A 22 -4.58 3.34 -1.33
C PHE A 22 -5.48 2.95 -2.52
N LEU A 23 -6.72 2.52 -2.27
CA LEU A 23 -7.66 2.17 -3.35
C LEU A 23 -7.99 3.38 -4.23
N VAL A 24 -8.26 4.53 -3.62
CA VAL A 24 -8.54 5.78 -4.36
C VAL A 24 -7.35 6.20 -5.21
N LEU A 25 -6.14 6.15 -4.66
CA LEU A 25 -4.90 6.46 -5.37
C LEU A 25 -4.63 5.45 -6.50
N GLY A 26 -4.93 4.16 -6.29
CA GLY A 26 -4.81 3.13 -7.32
C GLY A 26 -5.77 3.38 -8.50
N ILE A 27 -7.01 3.77 -8.22
CA ILE A 27 -7.97 4.18 -9.25
C ILE A 27 -7.46 5.44 -9.98
N ALA A 28 -6.98 6.44 -9.24
CA ALA A 28 -6.42 7.65 -9.84
C ALA A 28 -5.23 7.35 -10.75
N ALA A 29 -4.28 6.51 -10.31
CA ALA A 29 -3.17 6.06 -11.11
C ALA A 29 -3.63 5.38 -12.40
N ASN A 30 -4.63 4.50 -12.33
CA ASN A 30 -5.19 3.82 -13.50
C ASN A 30 -5.80 4.82 -14.50
N ARG A 31 -6.54 5.82 -14.01
CA ARG A 31 -7.12 6.87 -14.87
C ARG A 31 -6.06 7.75 -15.52
N ILE A 32 -5.04 8.16 -14.77
CA ILE A 32 -3.91 8.93 -15.30
C ILE A 32 -3.19 8.11 -16.38
N SER A 33 -2.88 6.84 -16.09
CA SER A 33 -2.21 5.92 -17.01
C SER A 33 -2.99 5.78 -18.33
N SER A 34 -4.31 5.59 -18.25
CA SER A 34 -5.19 5.50 -19.42
C SER A 34 -5.25 6.81 -20.21
N ALA A 35 -5.25 7.97 -19.54
CA ALA A 35 -5.35 9.26 -20.20
C ALA A 35 -4.08 9.64 -20.99
N ILE A 36 -2.90 9.23 -20.50
CA ILE A 36 -1.62 9.52 -21.15
C ILE A 36 -1.21 8.43 -22.17
N GLY A 37 -2.04 7.41 -22.37
CA GLY A 37 -1.72 6.28 -23.25
C GLY A 37 -0.46 5.55 -22.83
N ASN A 38 -0.24 5.40 -21.51
CA ASN A 38 1.01 4.86 -21.00
C ASN A 38 1.22 3.41 -21.47
N SER A 39 2.31 3.19 -22.21
CA SER A 39 2.78 1.87 -22.65
C SER A 39 3.89 1.30 -21.75
N ILE A 40 4.34 2.07 -20.75
CA ILE A 40 5.43 1.68 -19.85
C ILE A 40 4.87 0.80 -18.73
N GLU A 41 5.44 -0.39 -18.60
CA GLU A 41 5.04 -1.44 -17.64
C GLU A 41 5.37 -1.09 -16.17
N TYR A 42 6.27 -0.13 -15.94
CA TYR A 42 6.77 0.23 -14.61
C TYR A 42 6.55 1.72 -14.26
N PRO A 43 6.34 2.04 -12.96
CA PRO A 43 6.25 3.43 -12.52
C PRO A 43 7.57 4.16 -12.78
N ASN A 44 7.55 5.13 -13.71
CA ASN A 44 8.72 5.93 -14.04
C ASN A 44 8.48 7.41 -13.70
N LEU A 45 9.08 7.88 -12.59
CA LEU A 45 8.98 9.26 -12.15
C LEU A 45 9.56 10.27 -13.14
N ILE A 46 10.56 9.87 -13.94
CA ILE A 46 11.25 10.78 -14.86
C ILE A 46 10.36 11.04 -16.08
N ASN A 47 9.75 9.98 -16.62
CA ASN A 47 8.94 10.08 -17.83
C ASN A 47 7.50 10.49 -17.54
N SER A 48 6.99 10.25 -16.33
CA SER A 48 5.64 10.62 -15.93
C SER A 48 5.58 10.98 -14.45
N PRO A 49 6.05 12.19 -14.07
CA PRO A 49 6.15 12.61 -12.67
C PRO A 49 4.84 12.46 -11.91
N LEU A 50 3.72 12.88 -12.51
CA LEU A 50 2.39 12.79 -11.88
C LEU A 50 1.98 11.33 -11.64
N LEU A 51 2.05 10.46 -12.66
CA LEU A 51 1.68 9.04 -12.54
C LEU A 51 2.58 8.33 -11.52
N GLY A 52 3.89 8.57 -11.61
CA GLY A 52 4.87 8.05 -10.69
C GLY A 52 4.54 8.42 -9.25
N SER A 53 4.43 9.72 -8.95
CA SER A 53 4.10 10.19 -7.60
C SER A 53 2.82 9.58 -7.04
N VAL A 54 1.77 9.45 -7.85
CA VAL A 54 0.49 8.85 -7.41
C VAL A 54 0.66 7.36 -7.07
N ILE A 55 1.42 6.61 -7.88
CA ILE A 55 1.71 5.18 -7.61
C ILE A 55 2.52 5.03 -6.32
N TYR A 56 3.58 5.82 -6.13
CA TYR A 56 4.37 5.74 -4.90
C TYR A 56 3.56 6.14 -3.66
N LEU A 57 2.70 7.18 -3.76
CA LEU A 57 1.78 7.53 -2.68
C LEU A 57 0.80 6.39 -2.36
N ALA A 58 0.31 5.67 -3.39
CA ALA A 58 -0.55 4.51 -3.18
C ALA A 58 0.21 3.42 -2.39
N PHE A 59 1.43 3.09 -2.79
CA PHE A 59 2.26 2.11 -2.07
C PHE A 59 2.55 2.55 -0.63
N THR A 60 2.91 3.82 -0.43
CA THR A 60 3.12 4.38 0.92
C THR A 60 1.86 4.26 1.78
N ALA A 61 0.69 4.58 1.23
CA ALA A 61 -0.59 4.44 1.94
C ALA A 61 -0.87 2.98 2.33
N ALA A 62 -0.63 2.02 1.44
CA ALA A 62 -0.79 0.59 1.72
C ALA A 62 0.17 0.10 2.82
N ILE A 63 1.45 0.49 2.76
CA ILE A 63 2.45 0.14 3.77
C ILE A 63 2.06 0.73 5.13
N LEU A 64 1.71 2.02 5.19
CA LEU A 64 1.27 2.67 6.43
C LEU A 64 -0.02 2.04 6.98
N ALA A 65 -0.96 1.64 6.12
CA ALA A 65 -2.15 0.91 6.53
C ALA A 65 -1.79 -0.40 7.25
N SER A 66 -0.82 -1.16 6.72
CA SER A 66 -0.34 -2.38 7.35
C SER A 66 0.38 -2.11 8.67
N LEU A 67 1.26 -1.10 8.73
CA LEU A 67 1.93 -0.72 9.97
C LEU A 67 0.95 -0.29 11.07
N MET A 68 -0.05 0.53 10.73
CA MET A 68 -1.12 0.91 11.65
C MET A 68 -1.94 -0.31 12.10
N GLY A 69 -2.20 -1.25 11.19
CA GLY A 69 -2.88 -2.51 11.52
C GLY A 69 -2.09 -3.36 12.51
N ILE A 70 -0.79 -3.54 12.29
CA ILE A 70 0.10 -4.26 13.20
C ILE A 70 0.14 -3.58 14.57
N LEU A 71 0.25 -2.25 14.61
CA LEU A 71 0.24 -1.49 15.87
C LEU A 71 -1.10 -1.60 16.59
N ALA A 72 -2.22 -1.57 15.88
CA ALA A 72 -3.56 -1.74 16.45
C ALA A 72 -3.70 -3.12 17.10
N VAL A 73 -3.28 -4.18 16.40
CA VAL A 73 -3.35 -5.56 16.89
C VAL A 73 -2.43 -5.76 18.10
N LYS A 74 -1.17 -5.33 18.01
CA LYS A 74 -0.17 -5.57 19.07
C LYS A 74 -0.37 -4.69 20.31
N LYS A 75 -0.60 -3.39 20.13
CA LYS A 75 -0.62 -2.42 21.24
C LYS A 75 -2.02 -2.19 21.78
N ASP A 76 -3.02 -2.08 20.91
CA ASP A 76 -4.37 -1.69 21.29
C ASP A 76 -5.32 -2.90 21.41
N GLN A 77 -4.78 -4.12 21.29
CA GLN A 77 -5.54 -5.38 21.34
C GLN A 77 -6.72 -5.40 20.36
N GLU A 78 -6.54 -4.80 19.18
CA GLU A 78 -7.56 -4.77 18.13
C GLU A 78 -7.93 -6.19 17.68
N ARG A 79 -9.24 -6.45 17.54
CA ARG A 79 -9.81 -7.77 17.16
C ARG A 79 -10.67 -7.69 15.90
N SER A 80 -10.43 -6.67 15.08
CA SER A 80 -11.12 -6.46 13.81
C SER A 80 -10.58 -7.39 12.73
N ILE A 81 -11.46 -8.22 12.16
CA ILE A 81 -11.11 -9.12 11.04
C ILE A 81 -10.61 -8.30 9.85
N LEU A 82 -11.25 -7.16 9.57
CA LEU A 82 -10.85 -6.26 8.49
C LEU A 82 -9.39 -5.81 8.67
N VAL A 83 -9.02 -5.32 9.86
CA VAL A 83 -7.64 -4.88 10.14
C VAL A 83 -6.64 -6.01 9.94
N PHE A 84 -6.95 -7.22 10.41
CA PHE A 84 -6.08 -8.39 10.21
C PHE A 84 -5.87 -8.72 8.73
N LEU A 85 -6.91 -8.63 7.90
CA LEU A 85 -6.83 -8.88 6.47
C LEU A 85 -6.03 -7.81 5.70
N LEU A 86 -6.01 -6.56 6.19
CA LEU A 86 -5.30 -5.47 5.54
C LEU A 86 -3.77 -5.53 5.77
N ILE A 87 -3.32 -6.11 6.88
CA ILE A 87 -1.88 -6.23 7.21
C ILE A 87 -1.06 -6.91 6.10
N PRO A 88 -1.40 -8.13 5.62
CA PRO A 88 -0.58 -8.80 4.62
C PRO A 88 -0.52 -8.04 3.28
N ILE A 89 -1.57 -7.28 2.93
CA ILE A 89 -1.61 -6.53 1.67
C ILE A 89 -0.52 -5.45 1.66
N GLY A 90 -0.45 -4.61 2.69
CA GLY A 90 0.59 -3.57 2.76
C GLY A 90 2.00 -4.16 2.95
N LEU A 91 2.11 -5.31 3.63
CA LEU A 91 3.39 -5.99 3.80
C LEU A 91 3.92 -6.56 2.48
N PHE A 92 3.04 -7.07 1.61
CA PHE A 92 3.39 -7.49 0.26
C PHE A 92 4.04 -6.34 -0.53
N PHE A 93 3.46 -5.14 -0.51
CA PHE A 93 4.05 -3.97 -1.17
C PHE A 93 5.39 -3.57 -0.58
N LEU A 94 5.57 -3.70 0.74
CA LEU A 94 6.86 -3.45 1.40
C LEU A 94 7.93 -4.44 0.92
N VAL A 95 7.60 -5.73 0.86
CA VAL A 95 8.53 -6.76 0.36
C VAL A 95 8.84 -6.54 -1.12
N ALA A 96 7.83 -6.23 -1.94
CA ALA A 96 7.99 -5.97 -3.36
C ALA A 96 8.92 -4.78 -3.63
N ILE A 97 8.74 -3.65 -2.91
CA ILE A 97 9.56 -2.46 -3.14
C ILE A 97 11.01 -2.68 -2.68
N VAL A 98 11.22 -3.34 -1.54
CA VAL A 98 12.57 -3.70 -1.06
C VAL A 98 13.24 -4.67 -2.02
N GLY A 99 12.53 -5.71 -2.47
CA GLY A 99 13.02 -6.68 -3.45
C GLY A 99 13.42 -6.01 -4.76
N PHE A 100 12.59 -5.09 -5.26
CA PHE A 100 12.89 -4.31 -6.45
C PHE A 100 14.14 -3.43 -6.27
N MET A 101 14.29 -2.77 -5.12
CA MET A 101 15.49 -1.96 -4.84
C MET A 101 16.75 -2.83 -4.79
N LEU A 102 16.69 -4.00 -4.14
CA LEU A 102 17.81 -4.93 -4.07
C LEU A 102 18.19 -5.48 -5.44
N ALA A 103 17.20 -5.84 -6.27
CA ALA A 103 17.45 -6.32 -7.63
C ALA A 103 18.17 -5.26 -8.48
N ASN A 104 17.74 -3.99 -8.40
CA ASN A 104 18.39 -2.89 -9.11
C ASN A 104 19.81 -2.58 -8.58
N LEU A 105 20.08 -2.87 -7.30
CA LEU A 105 21.40 -2.68 -6.71
C LEU A 105 22.39 -3.77 -7.14
N ILE A 106 21.93 -5.02 -7.23
CA ILE A 106 22.76 -6.19 -7.58
C ILE A 106 23.04 -6.22 -9.09
N GLY A 107 22.12 -5.71 -9.91
CA GLY A 107 22.20 -5.82 -11.37
C GLY A 107 21.79 -7.20 -11.88
N PRO A 108 21.63 -7.38 -13.21
CA PRO A 108 21.33 -8.69 -13.77
C PRO A 108 22.49 -9.67 -13.49
N PRO A 109 22.20 -10.96 -13.21
CA PRO A 109 23.24 -11.97 -13.15
C PRO A 109 23.94 -12.08 -14.51
N ASP A 110 25.28 -12.18 -14.49
CA ASP A 110 26.12 -12.39 -15.67
C ASP A 110 25.76 -13.68 -16.43
#